data_AF-A0AAV6ULR9-F1
#
_entry.id   AF-A0AAV6ULR9-F1
#
_cell.length_a   1.000
_cell.length_b   1.000
_cell.length_c   1.000
_cell.angle_alpha   90.00
_cell.angle_beta   90.00
_cell.angle_gamma   90.00
#
_symmetry.space_group_name_H-M   'P 1'
#
loop_
_entity.id
_entity.type
_entity.pdbx_description
1 polymer ?
#
loop_
_entity_poly.entity_id
_entity_poly.type
_entity_poly.pdbx_seq_one_letter_code
_entity_poly.pdbx_strand_id
1 'polypeptide(L)'
;MSDNKMKLQILFFASFVLVEGHMPEHYLETRVTAYDNFVCPPDLVLRPCQCTTVPDIPTVHCGGIRSLKTVHINLRAWFQDDPIPYLKFVDAQFEGLPSRAFVSVNVTRLQIRDSNLKWIAPDAFAGMRSLLLLTLHNVALFNLPYESLSQLPSLVSLRLPGNKLHRVSHSDLGEAFKLKYLSLAGNKLTHVDRGSFPIILVTLSLSNNCIRSLNKSIRYLVNLEWLFLNDNRLLRLEGELDGLHSLKQLNLAKNSIGSLGRSFRDLKQVQELYLQYNAIHELGTSLHNLSQLRNLNLSMNRLGILSYTDFDGLTSLEGLDLSGNRLTEINGAFNSLTNLRRLDLSKNRLRHFSFDEISPLTKLTILDLCDNRLHRFSPLPAMSTLPVERVFLARNKLSSLGQFLRHFTVLEAVDISFNHLRILKAEDFTMSPRIDYVSVAGNPLLCDEEQMLVYHELDTANIEVDGRPTCDDVGYSAACKNRSFSTKGLSNSVKVRVINWKK
;
A
#
# COMPACT_ATOMS: atom_id res chain seq x y z
N MET A 1 11.00 -14.22 -23.67
CA MET A 1 11.61 -13.14 -22.86
C MET A 1 10.91 -11.79 -23.10
N SER A 2 9.60 -11.76 -23.39
CA SER A 2 8.85 -10.54 -23.74
C SER A 2 7.53 -10.33 -22.96
N ASP A 3 7.23 -11.13 -21.92
CA ASP A 3 5.97 -11.05 -21.15
C ASP A 3 6.05 -10.08 -19.93
N ASN A 4 7.13 -9.31 -19.79
CA ASN A 4 7.41 -8.52 -18.57
C ASN A 4 7.18 -7.01 -18.70
N LYS A 5 7.03 -6.41 -19.90
CA LYS A 5 6.99 -4.95 -20.03
C LYS A 5 5.62 -4.31 -19.72
N MET A 6 4.51 -5.03 -19.86
CA MET A 6 3.15 -4.47 -19.68
C MET A 6 2.46 -4.86 -18.35
N LYS A 7 2.98 -5.86 -17.61
CA LYS A 7 2.61 -6.11 -16.21
C LYS A 7 2.95 -4.93 -15.27
N LEU A 8 3.74 -3.97 -15.76
CA LEU A 8 4.19 -2.80 -15.03
C LEU A 8 3.09 -1.79 -14.71
N GLN A 9 2.07 -1.58 -15.57
CA GLN A 9 0.99 -0.61 -15.26
C GLN A 9 0.24 -0.96 -13.96
N ILE A 10 0.06 -2.26 -13.69
CA ILE A 10 -0.66 -2.75 -12.50
C ILE A 10 0.27 -2.88 -11.29
N LEU A 11 1.57 -3.16 -11.49
CA LEU A 11 2.55 -3.32 -10.40
C LEU A 11 3.21 -1.99 -9.95
N PHE A 12 3.32 -0.97 -10.81
CA PHE A 12 4.03 0.29 -10.49
C PHE A 12 3.27 1.20 -9.54
N PHE A 13 1.94 1.24 -9.65
CA PHE A 13 1.08 1.89 -8.65
C PHE A 13 0.64 0.94 -7.53
N ALA A 14 0.94 -0.37 -7.61
CA ALA A 14 0.68 -1.28 -6.50
C ALA A 14 1.42 -0.89 -5.21
N SER A 15 2.53 -0.14 -5.31
CA SER A 15 3.23 0.45 -4.16
C SER A 15 2.38 1.49 -3.41
N PHE A 16 1.37 2.06 -4.05
CA PHE A 16 0.36 2.92 -3.43
C PHE A 16 -0.87 2.14 -2.92
N VAL A 17 -1.10 0.91 -3.41
CA VAL A 17 -2.39 0.19 -3.28
C VAL A 17 -2.39 -0.90 -2.20
N LEU A 18 -1.25 -1.39 -1.73
CA LEU A 18 -1.21 -2.46 -0.70
C LEU A 18 -0.46 -2.02 0.55
N VAL A 19 -1.15 -1.29 1.42
CA VAL A 19 -0.86 -1.38 2.87
C VAL A 19 -1.99 -2.19 3.48
N GLU A 20 -1.91 -3.52 3.35
CA GLU A 20 -2.50 -4.33 4.41
C GLU A 20 -1.91 -3.79 5.71
N GLY A 21 -2.74 -3.52 6.71
CA GLY A 21 -2.35 -2.96 8.02
C GLY A 21 -1.48 -3.91 8.85
N HIS A 22 -0.50 -4.55 8.21
CA HIS A 22 0.56 -5.30 8.84
C HIS A 22 1.41 -4.29 9.59
N MET A 23 1.32 -4.38 10.91
CA MET A 23 2.37 -3.92 11.79
C MET A 23 3.72 -4.31 11.16
N PRO A 24 4.68 -3.39 11.00
CA PRO A 24 6.01 -3.79 10.56
C PRO A 24 6.48 -4.95 11.46
N GLU A 25 6.80 -6.10 10.88
CA GLU A 25 7.32 -7.25 11.62
C GLU A 25 8.70 -6.97 12.21
N HIS A 26 9.33 -5.89 11.76
CA HIS A 26 10.57 -5.40 12.32
C HIS A 26 10.42 -5.09 13.83
N TYR A 27 11.44 -5.48 14.59
CA TYR A 27 11.71 -5.13 16.00
C TYR A 27 11.34 -6.11 17.12
N LEU A 28 10.88 -7.32 16.82
CA LEU A 28 11.08 -8.46 17.75
C LEU A 28 12.09 -9.49 17.24
N GLU A 29 12.81 -9.19 16.16
CA GLU A 29 14.00 -9.95 15.73
C GLU A 29 15.11 -9.76 16.78
N THR A 30 15.05 -10.58 17.84
CA THR A 30 16.27 -11.11 18.42
C THR A 30 17.11 -11.67 17.28
N ARG A 31 18.31 -11.13 17.10
CA ARG A 31 19.33 -11.51 16.10
C ARG A 31 19.24 -12.99 15.72
N VAL A 32 19.38 -13.30 14.44
CA VAL A 32 19.50 -14.66 13.87
C VAL A 32 20.41 -15.58 14.71
N THR A 33 21.42 -15.02 15.39
CA THR A 33 22.36 -15.73 16.28
C THR A 33 21.79 -16.17 17.64
N ALA A 34 20.51 -15.90 17.96
CA ALA A 34 19.94 -16.17 19.29
C ALA A 34 19.49 -17.62 19.50
N TYR A 35 19.38 -18.41 18.43
CA TYR A 35 18.81 -19.76 18.48
C TYR A 35 19.67 -20.84 17.81
N ASP A 36 20.94 -20.54 17.51
CA ASP A 36 21.86 -21.46 16.82
C ASP A 36 22.03 -22.82 17.54
N ASN A 37 21.80 -22.85 18.86
CA ASN A 37 21.88 -24.05 19.68
C ASN A 37 20.52 -24.73 19.97
N PHE A 38 19.42 -24.23 19.41
CA PHE A 38 18.11 -24.80 19.67
C PHE A 38 17.90 -26.08 18.85
N VAL A 39 17.66 -27.20 19.53
CA VAL A 39 17.43 -28.50 18.89
C VAL A 39 15.96 -28.88 18.96
N CYS A 40 15.33 -29.04 17.79
CA CYS A 40 13.96 -29.53 17.72
C CYS A 40 13.87 -31.00 18.17
N PRO A 41 12.87 -31.37 18.99
CA PRO A 41 12.66 -32.75 19.39
C PRO A 41 12.17 -33.60 18.20
N PRO A 42 12.36 -34.93 18.23
CA PRO A 42 11.73 -35.81 17.25
C PRO A 42 10.20 -35.71 17.30
N ASP A 43 9.55 -35.60 16.13
CA ASP A 43 8.10 -35.41 16.02
C ASP A 43 7.26 -36.45 16.77
N LEU A 44 7.74 -37.69 16.88
CA LEU A 44 7.04 -38.75 17.62
C LEU A 44 6.87 -38.42 19.11
N VAL A 45 7.81 -37.68 19.70
CA VAL A 45 7.78 -37.29 21.13
C VAL A 45 6.82 -36.11 21.33
N LEU A 46 6.68 -35.25 20.33
CA LEU A 46 5.89 -34.02 20.43
C LEU A 46 4.43 -34.16 20.00
N ARG A 47 4.00 -35.30 19.43
CA ARG A 47 2.62 -35.47 18.93
C ARG A 47 1.58 -35.01 19.96
N PRO A 48 0.55 -34.23 19.56
CA PRO A 48 0.17 -33.86 18.19
C PRO A 48 0.92 -32.65 17.60
N CYS A 49 1.99 -32.16 18.24
CA CYS A 49 2.79 -31.04 17.78
C CYS A 49 3.98 -31.47 16.90
N GLN A 50 4.51 -30.52 16.14
CA GLN A 50 5.70 -30.64 15.29
C GLN A 50 6.64 -29.48 15.57
N CYS A 51 7.94 -29.69 15.48
CA CYS A 51 8.95 -28.65 15.68
C CYS A 51 9.73 -28.39 14.40
N THR A 52 9.82 -27.12 13.99
CA THR A 52 10.50 -26.71 12.75
C THR A 52 11.50 -25.59 13.04
N THR A 53 12.68 -25.66 12.43
CA THR A 53 13.77 -24.68 12.63
C THR A 53 13.92 -23.66 11.49
N VAL A 54 13.11 -23.73 10.43
CA VAL A 54 13.26 -22.95 9.18
C VAL A 54 12.01 -22.08 8.95
N PRO A 55 12.13 -20.78 8.53
CA PRO A 55 13.35 -20.10 8.07
C PRO A 55 14.11 -19.25 9.11
N ASP A 56 13.49 -18.73 10.17
CA ASP A 56 14.16 -17.71 11.02
C ASP A 56 14.06 -17.94 12.54
N ILE A 57 13.01 -18.59 13.05
CA ILE A 57 12.78 -18.81 14.48
C ILE A 57 12.29 -20.25 14.69
N PRO A 58 12.94 -21.05 15.56
CA PRO A 58 12.44 -22.37 15.90
C PRO A 58 11.02 -22.30 16.45
N THR A 59 10.12 -23.05 15.82
CA THR A 59 8.69 -22.97 16.08
C THR A 59 8.12 -24.35 16.38
N VAL A 60 7.39 -24.45 17.48
CA VAL A 60 6.58 -25.61 17.83
C VAL A 60 5.14 -25.34 17.41
N HIS A 61 4.64 -26.14 16.48
CA HIS A 61 3.31 -26.05 15.90
C HIS A 61 2.42 -27.18 16.41
N CYS A 62 1.30 -26.84 17.03
CA CYS A 62 0.33 -27.79 17.57
C CYS A 62 -1.03 -27.61 16.87
N GLY A 63 -1.46 -28.62 16.12
CA GLY A 63 -2.70 -28.59 15.32
C GLY A 63 -3.79 -29.52 15.86
N GLY A 64 -5.06 -29.14 15.72
CA GLY A 64 -6.21 -30.04 15.95
C GLY A 64 -6.36 -30.52 17.40
N ILE A 65 -5.82 -29.78 18.37
CA ILE A 65 -5.76 -30.24 19.76
C ILE A 65 -7.10 -30.03 20.47
N ARG A 66 -7.59 -31.06 21.16
CA ARG A 66 -8.87 -31.02 21.92
C ARG A 66 -8.71 -30.56 23.37
N SER A 67 -7.52 -30.76 23.94
CA SER A 67 -7.21 -30.41 25.32
C SER A 67 -5.76 -29.98 25.44
N LEU A 68 -5.54 -28.87 26.15
CA LEU A 68 -4.18 -28.42 26.49
C LEU A 68 -3.43 -29.43 27.36
N LYS A 69 -4.14 -30.22 28.17
CA LYS A 69 -3.52 -31.23 29.05
C LYS A 69 -2.71 -32.26 28.26
N THR A 70 -3.19 -32.63 27.07
CA THR A 70 -2.54 -33.62 26.19
C THR A 70 -1.19 -33.11 25.68
N VAL A 71 -1.10 -31.82 25.37
CA VAL A 71 0.12 -31.21 24.83
C VAL A 71 1.09 -30.81 25.94
N HIS A 72 0.55 -30.38 27.08
CA HIS A 72 1.31 -29.88 28.22
C HIS A 72 2.34 -30.89 28.74
N ILE A 73 1.99 -32.19 28.81
CA ILE A 73 2.89 -33.24 29.27
C ILE A 73 4.12 -33.36 28.35
N ASN A 74 3.87 -33.38 27.03
CA ASN A 74 4.93 -33.58 26.03
C ASN A 74 5.84 -32.35 25.91
N LEU A 75 5.27 -31.14 25.94
CA LEU A 75 6.07 -29.92 25.93
C LEU A 75 6.95 -29.79 27.18
N ARG A 76 6.39 -30.09 28.36
CA ARG A 76 7.13 -30.02 29.62
C ARG A 76 8.31 -31.00 29.67
N ALA A 77 8.12 -32.21 29.14
CA ALA A 77 9.16 -33.24 29.19
C ALA A 77 10.43 -32.85 28.44
N TRP A 78 10.33 -32.02 27.40
CA TRP A 78 11.48 -31.66 26.55
C TRP A 78 11.97 -30.21 26.76
N PHE A 79 11.07 -29.27 27.03
CA PHE A 79 11.38 -27.84 27.15
C PHE A 79 11.42 -27.38 28.61
N GLN A 80 11.98 -28.22 29.49
CA GLN A 80 12.01 -27.95 30.92
C GLN A 80 13.02 -26.85 31.27
N ASP A 81 14.18 -26.85 30.59
CA ASP A 81 15.29 -25.92 30.81
C ASP A 81 15.39 -24.84 29.72
N ASP A 82 15.02 -25.18 28.48
CA ASP A 82 15.12 -24.27 27.32
C ASP A 82 13.75 -23.64 26.96
N PRO A 83 13.67 -22.30 26.79
CA PRO A 83 12.44 -21.64 26.36
C PRO A 83 12.10 -22.01 24.92
N ILE A 84 10.82 -22.29 24.68
CA ILE A 84 10.27 -22.43 23.32
C ILE A 84 10.26 -21.04 22.66
N PRO A 85 11.04 -20.80 21.59
CA PRO A 85 11.13 -19.48 20.97
C PRO A 85 9.80 -19.02 20.38
N TYR A 86 9.04 -19.96 19.81
CA TYR A 86 7.71 -19.72 19.28
C TYR A 86 6.82 -20.96 19.43
N LEU A 87 5.74 -20.84 20.20
CA LEU A 87 4.68 -21.84 20.30
C LEU A 87 3.42 -21.37 19.54
N LYS A 88 2.94 -22.19 18.60
CA LYS A 88 1.73 -21.92 17.80
C LYS A 88 0.68 -23.00 18.01
N PHE A 89 -0.53 -22.59 18.34
CA PHE A 89 -1.73 -23.43 18.30
C PHE A 89 -2.60 -22.99 17.12
N VAL A 90 -2.95 -23.94 16.25
CA VAL A 90 -3.79 -23.71 15.06
C VAL A 90 -4.93 -24.71 15.06
N ASP A 91 -6.13 -24.26 14.70
CA ASP A 91 -7.34 -25.09 14.62
C ASP A 91 -7.60 -25.88 15.91
N ALA A 92 -7.38 -25.22 17.05
CA ALA A 92 -7.53 -25.85 18.34
C ALA A 92 -9.02 -25.96 18.71
N GLN A 93 -9.45 -27.13 19.16
CA GLN A 93 -10.85 -27.43 19.49
C GLN A 93 -11.18 -27.16 20.96
N PHE A 94 -10.21 -26.78 21.79
CA PHE A 94 -10.48 -26.47 23.19
C PHE A 94 -11.25 -25.15 23.33
N GLU A 95 -12.22 -25.14 24.24
CA GLU A 95 -13.11 -23.98 24.43
C GLU A 95 -12.54 -22.89 25.35
N GLY A 96 -11.44 -23.16 26.05
CA GLY A 96 -10.90 -22.20 26.99
C GLY A 96 -9.49 -22.46 27.45
N LEU A 97 -8.85 -21.42 28.00
CA LEU A 97 -7.56 -21.52 28.68
C LEU A 97 -7.80 -21.62 30.19
N PRO A 98 -7.59 -22.80 30.82
CA PRO A 98 -7.78 -22.97 32.26
C PRO A 98 -6.72 -22.21 33.07
N SER A 99 -6.95 -22.11 34.38
CA SER A 99 -5.97 -21.56 35.33
C SER A 99 -4.60 -22.21 35.16
N ARG A 100 -3.55 -21.38 35.12
CA ARG A 100 -2.16 -21.83 34.99
C ARG A 100 -1.89 -22.70 33.75
N ALA A 101 -2.60 -22.46 32.64
CA ALA A 101 -2.52 -23.24 31.41
C ALA A 101 -1.08 -23.47 30.89
N PHE A 102 -0.19 -22.50 31.10
CA PHE A 102 1.18 -22.51 30.58
C PHE A 102 2.27 -22.51 31.67
N VAL A 103 1.93 -22.83 32.94
CA VAL A 103 2.87 -22.69 34.07
C VAL A 103 4.15 -23.51 33.95
N SER A 104 4.15 -24.60 33.17
CA SER A 104 5.29 -25.49 33.01
C SER A 104 6.04 -25.30 31.70
N VAL A 105 5.72 -24.26 30.94
CA VAL A 105 6.32 -24.02 29.62
C VAL A 105 6.83 -22.59 29.57
N ASN A 106 8.13 -22.44 29.32
CA ASN A 106 8.73 -21.15 29.11
C ASN A 106 8.64 -20.81 27.61
N VAL A 107 7.94 -19.73 27.27
CA VAL A 107 7.66 -19.38 25.87
C VAL A 107 7.93 -17.90 25.65
N THR A 108 8.65 -17.57 24.57
CA THR A 108 8.96 -16.18 24.20
C THR A 108 7.90 -15.57 23.28
N ARG A 109 7.33 -16.38 22.37
CA ARG A 109 6.23 -15.99 21.46
C ARG A 109 5.12 -17.04 21.50
N LEU A 110 3.90 -16.63 21.82
CA LEU A 110 2.72 -17.49 21.84
C LEU A 110 1.70 -17.01 20.82
N GLN A 111 1.26 -17.91 19.94
CA GLN A 111 0.14 -17.68 19.04
C GLN A 111 -0.92 -18.74 19.24
N ILE A 112 -2.17 -18.31 19.34
CA ILE A 112 -3.36 -19.15 19.26
C ILE A 112 -4.22 -18.59 18.12
N ARG A 113 -4.54 -19.42 17.14
CA ARG A 113 -5.23 -19.00 15.92
C ARG A 113 -6.38 -19.95 15.58
N ASP A 114 -7.46 -19.38 15.04
CA ASP A 114 -8.60 -20.11 14.46
C ASP A 114 -9.12 -21.20 15.40
N SER A 115 -9.17 -20.88 16.69
CA SER A 115 -9.55 -21.80 17.76
C SER A 115 -10.93 -21.42 18.31
N ASN A 116 -11.66 -22.40 18.84
CA ASN A 116 -12.98 -22.18 19.45
C ASN A 116 -12.89 -21.61 20.88
N LEU A 117 -11.93 -20.72 21.13
CA LEU A 117 -11.69 -20.18 22.47
C LEU A 117 -12.86 -19.27 22.86
N LYS A 118 -13.56 -19.60 23.93
CA LYS A 118 -14.68 -18.81 24.46
C LYS A 118 -14.29 -18.05 25.72
N TRP A 119 -13.35 -18.58 26.50
CA TRP A 119 -12.96 -18.00 27.79
C TRP A 119 -11.48 -18.19 28.09
N ILE A 120 -10.92 -17.30 28.91
CA ILE A 120 -9.55 -17.34 29.41
C ILE A 120 -9.64 -17.11 30.92
N ALA A 121 -9.12 -18.05 31.72
CA ALA A 121 -9.12 -17.91 33.17
C ALA A 121 -8.21 -16.74 33.61
N PRO A 122 -8.54 -16.03 34.70
CA PRO A 122 -7.78 -14.87 35.17
C PRO A 122 -6.27 -15.12 35.30
N ASP A 123 -5.87 -16.29 35.76
CA ASP A 123 -4.47 -16.69 35.95
C ASP A 123 -3.96 -17.66 34.87
N ALA A 124 -4.59 -17.71 33.69
CA ALA A 124 -4.21 -18.62 32.61
C ALA A 124 -2.74 -18.47 32.16
N PHE A 125 -2.22 -17.24 32.16
CA PHE A 125 -0.83 -16.93 31.79
C PHE A 125 0.12 -16.80 32.99
N ALA A 126 -0.31 -17.22 34.18
CA ALA A 126 0.53 -17.16 35.37
C ALA A 126 1.85 -17.93 35.16
N GLY A 127 2.97 -17.28 35.50
CA GLY A 127 4.32 -17.85 35.36
C GLY A 127 5.02 -17.56 34.03
N MET A 128 4.34 -17.00 33.02
CA MET A 128 4.93 -16.69 31.71
C MET A 128 5.80 -15.41 31.72
N ARG A 129 6.88 -15.42 32.50
CA ARG A 129 7.75 -14.24 32.72
C ARG A 129 8.56 -13.81 31.50
N SER A 130 8.79 -14.70 30.55
CA SER A 130 9.62 -14.46 29.36
C SER A 130 8.81 -14.11 28.10
N LEU A 131 7.47 -14.12 28.18
CA LEU A 131 6.62 -13.94 27.01
C LEU A 131 6.71 -12.49 26.52
N LEU A 132 7.23 -12.31 25.30
CA LEU A 132 7.40 -11.01 24.64
C LEU A 132 6.27 -10.71 23.65
N LEU A 133 5.73 -11.74 22.99
CA LEU A 133 4.67 -11.60 22.00
C LEU A 133 3.53 -12.57 22.29
N LEU A 134 2.32 -12.02 22.39
CA LEU A 134 1.07 -12.78 22.46
C LEU A 134 0.18 -12.44 21.26
N THR A 135 -0.19 -13.46 20.49
CA THR A 135 -1.15 -13.34 19.39
C THR A 135 -2.36 -14.24 19.63
N LEU A 136 -3.55 -13.67 19.73
CA LEU A 136 -4.81 -14.41 19.75
C LEU A 136 -5.63 -14.01 18.52
N HIS A 137 -5.54 -14.78 17.44
CA HIS A 137 -6.15 -14.47 16.15
C HIS A 137 -7.45 -15.24 15.94
N ASN A 138 -8.54 -14.52 15.71
CA ASN A 138 -9.84 -15.11 15.37
C ASN A 138 -10.29 -16.16 16.40
N VAL A 139 -10.25 -15.79 17.68
CA VAL A 139 -10.63 -16.66 18.79
C VAL A 139 -11.86 -16.13 19.53
N ALA A 140 -12.74 -15.42 18.82
CA ALA A 140 -14.06 -14.97 19.30
C ALA A 140 -14.09 -14.16 20.62
N LEU A 141 -13.00 -13.53 21.05
CA LEU A 141 -12.99 -12.74 22.31
C LEU A 141 -13.92 -11.52 22.22
N PHE A 142 -14.82 -11.40 23.20
CA PHE A 142 -15.73 -10.25 23.32
C PHE A 142 -15.16 -9.09 24.14
N ASN A 143 -14.28 -9.40 25.11
CA ASN A 143 -13.60 -8.42 25.96
C ASN A 143 -12.11 -8.76 26.06
N LEU A 144 -11.30 -7.77 26.43
CA LEU A 144 -9.90 -7.99 26.76
C LEU A 144 -9.79 -8.78 28.08
N PRO A 145 -8.98 -9.85 28.13
CA PRO A 145 -8.76 -10.63 29.35
C PRO A 145 -7.75 -9.90 30.27
N TYR A 146 -8.11 -8.74 30.79
CA TYR A 146 -7.19 -7.82 31.49
C TYR A 146 -6.48 -8.49 32.68
N GLU A 147 -7.17 -9.34 33.44
CA GLU A 147 -6.60 -10.06 34.59
C GLU A 147 -5.49 -11.03 34.16
N SER A 148 -5.65 -11.69 33.03
CA SER A 148 -4.63 -12.59 32.48
C SER A 148 -3.48 -11.83 31.85
N LEU A 149 -3.77 -10.69 31.20
CA LEU A 149 -2.75 -9.84 30.59
C LEU A 149 -1.87 -9.16 31.65
N SER A 150 -2.40 -8.84 32.83
CA SER A 150 -1.62 -8.25 33.93
C SER A 150 -0.57 -9.21 34.50
N GLN A 151 -0.68 -10.51 34.22
CA GLN A 151 0.30 -11.53 34.61
C GLN A 151 1.52 -11.63 33.68
N LEU A 152 1.62 -10.76 32.66
CA LEU A 152 2.66 -10.82 31.62
C LEU A 152 3.66 -9.63 31.73
N PRO A 153 4.62 -9.67 32.67
CA PRO A 153 5.48 -8.52 33.01
C PRO A 153 6.54 -8.17 31.93
N SER A 154 6.67 -8.99 30.89
CA SER A 154 7.63 -8.81 29.80
C SER A 154 6.96 -8.60 28.45
N LEU A 155 5.63 -8.52 28.40
CA LEU A 155 4.90 -8.42 27.13
C LEU A 155 5.22 -7.11 26.41
N VAL A 156 5.77 -7.21 25.21
CA VAL A 156 6.14 -6.08 24.34
C VAL A 156 5.16 -5.93 23.18
N SER A 157 4.60 -7.04 22.69
CA SER A 157 3.67 -7.07 21.56
C SER A 157 2.41 -7.87 21.89
N LEU A 158 1.25 -7.23 21.75
CA LEU A 158 -0.06 -7.85 21.90
C LEU A 158 -0.84 -7.69 20.60
N ARG A 159 -1.21 -8.81 19.98
CA ARG A 159 -1.99 -8.85 18.75
C ARG A 159 -3.28 -9.64 19.00
N LEU A 160 -4.43 -9.00 18.85
CA LEU A 160 -5.74 -9.62 18.98
C LEU A 160 -6.59 -9.49 17.70
N PRO A 161 -6.03 -9.82 16.51
CA PRO A 161 -6.75 -9.61 15.27
C PRO A 161 -7.97 -10.51 15.12
N GLY A 162 -9.03 -10.03 14.48
CA GLY A 162 -10.17 -10.86 14.07
C GLY A 162 -11.08 -11.33 15.22
N ASN A 163 -10.99 -10.73 16.41
CA ASN A 163 -11.86 -11.06 17.54
C ASN A 163 -13.20 -10.28 17.47
N LYS A 164 -13.95 -10.24 18.58
CA LYS A 164 -15.28 -9.60 18.69
C LYS A 164 -15.28 -8.45 19.71
N LEU A 165 -14.13 -7.83 19.95
CA LEU A 165 -14.00 -6.73 20.90
C LEU A 165 -14.87 -5.54 20.48
N HIS A 166 -15.68 -4.99 21.39
CA HIS A 166 -16.59 -3.87 21.12
C HIS A 166 -16.12 -2.52 21.68
N ARG A 167 -15.32 -2.55 22.76
CA ARG A 167 -14.76 -1.38 23.44
C ARG A 167 -13.38 -1.69 23.99
N VAL A 168 -12.62 -0.65 24.31
CA VAL A 168 -11.38 -0.71 25.10
C VAL A 168 -11.48 0.34 26.19
N SER A 169 -11.29 -0.07 27.44
CA SER A 169 -11.39 0.78 28.62
C SER A 169 -10.04 1.02 29.31
N HIS A 170 -9.97 2.05 30.15
CA HIS A 170 -8.72 2.45 30.84
C HIS A 170 -8.06 1.31 31.64
N SER A 171 -8.84 0.44 32.25
CA SER A 171 -8.34 -0.70 33.04
C SER A 171 -7.78 -1.84 32.22
N ASP A 172 -8.14 -1.97 30.94
CA ASP A 172 -7.90 -3.20 30.18
C ASP A 172 -6.41 -3.49 29.92
N LEU A 173 -5.60 -2.42 29.84
CA LEU A 173 -4.15 -2.47 29.57
C LEU A 173 -3.34 -1.67 30.60
N GLY A 174 -3.93 -1.37 31.76
CA GLY A 174 -3.33 -0.48 32.78
C GLY A 174 -1.95 -0.96 33.29
N GLU A 175 -1.76 -2.28 33.39
CA GLU A 175 -0.52 -2.90 33.89
C GLU A 175 0.46 -3.30 32.78
N ALA A 176 0.14 -3.03 31.51
CA ALA A 176 0.95 -3.43 30.37
C ALA A 176 2.11 -2.46 30.10
N PHE A 177 2.92 -2.16 31.12
CA PHE A 177 3.91 -1.06 31.11
C PHE A 177 5.07 -1.22 30.12
N LYS A 178 5.28 -2.42 29.54
CA LYS A 178 6.30 -2.68 28.50
C LYS A 178 5.71 -2.84 27.10
N LEU A 179 4.40 -2.79 26.95
CA LEU A 179 3.72 -2.96 25.69
C LEU A 179 4.02 -1.79 24.75
N LYS A 180 4.75 -2.07 23.66
CA LYS A 180 5.11 -1.10 22.61
C LYS A 180 4.26 -1.25 21.36
N TYR A 181 3.79 -2.46 21.09
CA TYR A 181 3.10 -2.81 19.85
C TYR A 181 1.73 -3.40 20.19
N LEU A 182 0.66 -2.66 19.89
CA LEU A 182 -0.72 -3.12 20.07
C LEU A 182 -1.47 -3.21 18.74
N SER A 183 -2.02 -4.37 18.41
CA SER A 183 -2.94 -4.54 17.29
C SER A 183 -4.27 -5.12 17.76
N LEU A 184 -5.33 -4.36 17.54
CA LEU A 184 -6.74 -4.75 17.75
C LEU A 184 -7.50 -4.75 16.41
N ALA A 185 -6.78 -5.01 15.31
CA ALA A 185 -7.37 -4.95 13.97
C ALA A 185 -8.47 -6.01 13.75
N GLY A 186 -9.45 -5.74 12.91
CA GLY A 186 -10.48 -6.74 12.55
C GLY A 186 -11.44 -7.09 13.69
N ASN A 187 -11.66 -6.18 14.63
CA ASN A 187 -12.61 -6.35 15.74
C ASN A 187 -13.95 -5.65 15.43
N LYS A 188 -14.74 -5.35 16.47
CA LYS A 188 -16.03 -4.64 16.39
C LYS A 188 -16.01 -3.37 17.23
N LEU A 189 -14.83 -2.76 17.39
CA LEU A 189 -14.65 -1.58 18.24
C LEU A 189 -15.47 -0.41 17.71
N THR A 190 -16.29 0.16 18.59
CA THR A 190 -17.07 1.37 18.30
C THR A 190 -16.69 2.54 19.20
N HIS A 191 -16.13 2.24 20.38
CA HIS A 191 -15.72 3.19 21.39
C HIS A 191 -14.34 2.86 21.94
N VAL A 192 -13.57 3.90 22.28
CA VAL A 192 -12.25 3.80 22.93
C VAL A 192 -12.19 4.87 24.02
N ASP A 193 -12.03 4.44 25.26
CA ASP A 193 -11.97 5.34 26.42
C ASP A 193 -10.65 6.12 26.45
N ARG A 194 -10.64 7.31 27.06
CA ARG A 194 -9.39 8.03 27.29
C ARG A 194 -8.53 7.28 28.30
N GLY A 195 -7.23 7.21 28.04
CA GLY A 195 -6.30 6.49 28.91
C GLY A 195 -6.30 4.98 28.70
N SER A 196 -7.00 4.45 27.69
CA SER A 196 -7.08 3.01 27.40
C SER A 196 -5.78 2.38 26.93
N PHE A 197 -4.85 3.20 26.45
CA PHE A 197 -3.60 2.73 25.85
C PHE A 197 -2.38 3.16 26.67
N PRO A 198 -1.34 2.32 26.79
CA PRO A 198 -0.06 2.70 27.41
C PRO A 198 0.64 3.83 26.66
N ILE A 199 1.16 4.81 27.40
CA ILE A 199 1.83 6.02 26.86
C ILE A 199 3.10 5.68 26.04
N ILE A 200 3.72 4.53 26.34
CA ILE A 200 4.94 4.05 25.70
C ILE A 200 4.71 3.36 24.34
N LEU A 201 3.45 3.26 23.87
CA LEU A 201 3.15 2.64 22.59
C LEU A 201 3.90 3.34 21.45
N VAL A 202 4.45 2.52 20.57
CA VAL A 202 5.17 2.92 19.36
C VAL A 202 4.31 2.60 18.13
N THR A 203 3.56 1.50 18.17
CA THR A 203 2.61 1.14 17.10
C THR A 203 1.25 0.80 17.67
N LEU A 204 0.22 1.39 17.06
CA LEU A 204 -1.18 1.11 17.35
C LEU A 204 -1.93 0.82 16.05
N SER A 205 -2.49 -0.38 15.96
CA SER A 205 -3.41 -0.74 14.87
C SER A 205 -4.82 -0.97 15.40
N LEU A 206 -5.75 -0.16 14.92
CA LEU A 206 -7.20 -0.27 15.15
C LEU A 206 -7.93 -0.48 13.81
N SER A 207 -7.22 -0.94 12.77
CA SER A 207 -7.77 -1.11 11.42
C SER A 207 -8.95 -2.08 11.38
N ASN A 208 -9.83 -1.94 10.39
CA ASN A 208 -10.96 -2.86 10.17
C ASN A 208 -11.84 -3.01 11.44
N ASN A 209 -12.33 -1.87 11.94
CA ASN A 209 -13.22 -1.78 13.10
C ASN A 209 -14.46 -0.93 12.73
N CYS A 210 -15.21 -0.45 13.71
CA CYS A 210 -16.43 0.36 13.51
C CYS A 210 -16.33 1.74 14.19
N ILE A 211 -15.11 2.26 14.35
CA ILE A 211 -14.83 3.47 15.11
C ILE A 211 -15.30 4.70 14.33
N ARG A 212 -16.14 5.53 14.97
CA ARG A 212 -16.66 6.79 14.38
C ARG A 212 -15.88 8.04 14.81
N SER A 213 -15.24 7.98 15.98
CA SER A 213 -14.39 9.01 16.58
C SER A 213 -13.47 8.32 17.57
N LEU A 214 -12.26 8.87 17.76
CA LEU A 214 -11.31 8.38 18.75
C LEU A 214 -11.55 9.01 20.13
N ASN A 215 -12.45 10.00 20.23
CA ASN A 215 -12.73 10.74 21.46
C ASN A 215 -11.44 11.24 22.16
N LYS A 216 -10.46 11.66 21.35
CA LYS A 216 -9.18 12.19 21.83
C LYS A 216 -8.35 11.16 22.64
N SER A 217 -8.67 9.86 22.54
CA SER A 217 -8.09 8.79 23.36
C SER A 217 -6.62 8.51 23.08
N ILE A 218 -6.05 9.00 21.98
CA ILE A 218 -4.66 8.73 21.60
C ILE A 218 -3.74 9.95 21.71
N ARG A 219 -4.25 11.13 22.07
CA ARG A 219 -3.48 12.39 22.02
C ARG A 219 -2.24 12.43 22.92
N TYR A 220 -2.20 11.59 23.95
CA TYR A 220 -1.10 11.51 24.90
C TYR A 220 -0.01 10.50 24.48
N LEU A 221 -0.20 9.77 23.37
CA LEU A 221 0.74 8.76 22.87
C LEU A 221 1.91 9.43 22.13
N VAL A 222 2.73 10.17 22.87
CA VAL A 222 3.81 11.01 22.31
C VAL A 222 4.91 10.23 21.59
N ASN A 223 5.07 8.93 21.90
CA ASN A 223 6.05 8.04 21.28
C ASN A 223 5.51 7.26 20.07
N LEU A 224 4.25 7.48 19.70
CA LEU A 224 3.60 6.71 18.65
C LEU A 224 4.19 7.09 17.29
N GLU A 225 4.76 6.11 16.59
CA GLU A 225 5.38 6.29 15.28
C GLU A 225 4.51 5.74 14.13
N TRP A 226 3.73 4.69 14.39
CA TRP A 226 2.89 4.02 13.40
C TRP A 226 1.44 3.89 13.89
N LEU A 227 0.51 4.51 13.17
CA LEU A 227 -0.91 4.51 13.50
C LEU A 227 -1.75 4.03 12.32
N PHE A 228 -2.45 2.92 12.52
CA PHE A 228 -3.35 2.34 11.51
C PHE A 228 -4.80 2.42 11.96
N LEU A 229 -5.59 3.19 11.21
CA LEU A 229 -7.00 3.48 11.43
C LEU A 229 -7.85 3.17 10.18
N ASN A 230 -7.28 2.50 9.19
CA ASN A 230 -7.96 2.20 7.95
C ASN A 230 -9.16 1.27 8.14
N ASP A 231 -10.12 1.30 7.22
CA ASP A 231 -11.33 0.48 7.28
C ASP A 231 -12.11 0.73 8.60
N ASN A 232 -12.40 1.99 8.89
CA ASN A 232 -13.23 2.43 10.02
C ASN A 232 -14.38 3.34 9.52
N ARG A 233 -15.02 4.08 10.43
CA ARG A 233 -16.16 4.96 10.13
C ARG A 233 -15.89 6.40 10.57
N LEU A 234 -14.62 6.81 10.58
CA LEU A 234 -14.22 8.17 10.99
C LEU A 234 -14.82 9.19 10.01
N LEU A 235 -15.46 10.23 10.55
CA LEU A 235 -16.08 11.31 9.76
C LEU A 235 -15.26 12.59 9.77
N ARG A 236 -14.58 12.86 10.88
CA ARG A 236 -13.76 14.06 11.12
C ARG A 236 -12.53 13.66 11.94
N LEU A 237 -11.46 14.43 11.78
CA LEU A 237 -10.19 14.22 12.49
C LEU A 237 -9.80 15.40 13.38
N GLU A 238 -10.60 16.47 13.40
CA GLU A 238 -10.20 17.72 14.04
C GLU A 238 -9.87 17.50 15.51
N GLY A 239 -8.59 17.70 15.80
CA GLY A 239 -7.98 17.45 17.09
C GLY A 239 -7.77 15.99 17.47
N GLU A 240 -8.35 15.00 16.81
CA GLU A 240 -8.20 13.57 17.20
C GLU A 240 -6.74 13.12 17.26
N LEU A 241 -5.86 13.77 16.49
CA LEU A 241 -4.44 13.46 16.31
C LEU A 241 -3.49 14.47 16.99
N ASP A 242 -4.03 15.41 17.79
CA ASP A 242 -3.21 16.38 18.53
C ASP A 242 -2.19 15.67 19.42
N GLY A 243 -0.96 16.19 19.49
CA GLY A 243 0.08 15.67 20.38
C GLY A 243 0.90 14.47 19.86
N LEU A 244 0.56 13.91 18.69
CA LEU A 244 1.28 12.78 18.08
C LEU A 244 2.55 13.24 17.33
N HIS A 245 3.48 13.88 18.04
CA HIS A 245 4.66 14.54 17.45
C HIS A 245 5.67 13.59 16.79
N SER A 246 5.72 12.33 17.23
CA SER A 246 6.64 11.30 16.72
C SER A 246 6.07 10.47 15.57
N LEU A 247 4.84 10.77 15.11
CA LEU A 247 4.17 9.95 14.12
C LEU A 247 4.88 10.03 12.77
N LYS A 248 5.24 8.88 12.22
CA LYS A 248 5.94 8.72 10.93
C LYS A 248 5.01 8.19 9.84
N GLN A 249 4.12 7.26 10.19
CA GLN A 249 3.16 6.68 9.26
C GLN A 249 1.74 6.76 9.82
N LEU A 250 0.83 7.26 9.00
CA LEU A 250 -0.58 7.38 9.33
C LEU A 250 -1.44 6.79 8.22
N ASN A 251 -2.17 5.72 8.55
CA ASN A 251 -3.12 5.11 7.61
C ASN A 251 -4.57 5.37 8.03
N LEU A 252 -5.26 6.21 7.24
CA LEU A 252 -6.65 6.62 7.41
C LEU A 252 -7.53 6.18 6.22
N ALA A 253 -7.02 5.30 5.36
CA ALA A 253 -7.71 4.83 4.17
C ALA A 253 -9.07 4.19 4.51
N LYS A 254 -10.02 4.25 3.57
CA LYS A 254 -11.34 3.59 3.71
C LYS A 254 -12.08 4.00 4.99
N ASN A 255 -12.19 5.30 5.21
CA ASN A 255 -13.03 5.91 6.23
C ASN A 255 -14.15 6.72 5.55
N SER A 256 -14.77 7.66 6.25
CA SER A 256 -15.79 8.57 5.71
C SER A 256 -15.41 10.03 5.94
N ILE A 257 -14.10 10.33 5.92
CA ILE A 257 -13.57 11.66 6.22
C ILE A 257 -13.96 12.62 5.08
N GLY A 258 -14.70 13.68 5.43
CA GLY A 258 -15.14 14.68 4.46
C GLY A 258 -14.23 15.89 4.35
N SER A 259 -13.63 16.32 5.45
CA SER A 259 -12.72 17.47 5.52
C SER A 259 -11.57 17.17 6.48
N LEU A 260 -10.38 17.68 6.13
CA LEU A 260 -9.16 17.49 6.91
C LEU A 260 -8.97 18.60 7.96
N GLY A 261 -9.45 19.82 7.71
CA GLY A 261 -9.34 20.95 8.65
C GLY A 261 -7.91 21.14 9.20
N ARG A 262 -7.77 21.39 10.51
CA ARG A 262 -6.45 21.54 11.17
C ARG A 262 -5.93 20.24 11.80
N SER A 263 -6.34 19.08 11.27
CA SER A 263 -6.14 17.78 11.92
C SER A 263 -4.69 17.31 11.99
N PHE A 264 -3.80 17.87 11.17
CA PHE A 264 -2.40 17.43 11.06
C PHE A 264 -1.38 18.41 11.61
N ARG A 265 -1.81 19.42 12.39
CA ARG A 265 -0.96 20.55 12.81
C ARG A 265 0.32 20.15 13.57
N ASP A 266 0.28 19.05 14.32
CA ASP A 266 1.38 18.57 15.18
C ASP A 266 2.23 17.48 14.51
N LEU A 267 1.82 16.98 13.33
CA LEU A 267 2.35 15.76 12.70
C LEU A 267 3.61 16.00 11.84
N LYS A 268 4.57 16.74 12.37
CA LYS A 268 5.74 17.24 11.61
C LYS A 268 6.69 16.15 11.10
N GLN A 269 6.64 14.95 11.68
CA GLN A 269 7.51 13.81 11.33
C GLN A 269 6.87 12.81 10.37
N VAL A 270 5.61 13.03 9.94
CA VAL A 270 4.92 12.08 9.06
C VAL A 270 5.61 12.05 7.70
N GLN A 271 5.98 10.85 7.28
CA GLN A 271 6.62 10.51 6.01
C GLN A 271 5.63 9.85 5.05
N GLU A 272 4.64 9.13 5.58
CA GLU A 272 3.67 8.37 4.79
C GLU A 272 2.24 8.63 5.31
N LEU A 273 1.38 9.12 4.42
CA LEU A 273 -0.02 9.44 4.71
C LEU A 273 -0.95 8.80 3.68
N TYR A 274 -1.83 7.93 4.17
CA TYR A 274 -2.81 7.22 3.36
C TYR A 274 -4.23 7.69 3.70
N LEU A 275 -4.88 8.30 2.72
CA LEU A 275 -6.23 8.90 2.83
C LEU A 275 -7.17 8.39 1.72
N GLN A 276 -6.77 7.36 0.97
CA GLN A 276 -7.57 6.84 -0.13
C GLN A 276 -8.92 6.27 0.30
N TYR A 277 -9.90 6.28 -0.59
CA TYR A 277 -11.27 5.82 -0.32
C TYR A 277 -11.94 6.56 0.86
N ASN A 278 -11.85 7.89 0.87
CA ASN A 278 -12.59 8.75 1.78
C ASN A 278 -13.61 9.62 1.01
N ALA A 279 -14.14 10.67 1.65
CA ALA A 279 -15.07 11.62 1.05
C ALA A 279 -14.49 13.03 0.97
N ILE A 280 -13.16 13.16 0.93
CA ILE A 280 -12.45 14.45 0.96
C ILE A 280 -12.76 15.22 -0.32
N HIS A 281 -13.26 16.45 -0.18
CA HIS A 281 -13.66 17.31 -1.31
C HIS A 281 -12.76 18.55 -1.46
N GLU A 282 -12.02 18.92 -0.43
CA GLU A 282 -11.03 20.00 -0.42
C GLU A 282 -9.86 19.66 0.53
N LEU A 283 -8.69 20.23 0.26
CA LEU A 283 -7.50 20.08 1.12
C LEU A 283 -7.22 21.36 1.91
N GLY A 284 -7.28 22.53 1.25
CA GLY A 284 -6.94 23.81 1.87
C GLY A 284 -5.52 23.77 2.42
N THR A 285 -5.28 24.41 3.56
CA THR A 285 -3.94 24.41 4.19
C THR A 285 -3.70 23.23 5.13
N SER A 286 -4.51 22.16 5.05
CA SER A 286 -4.50 21.06 6.04
C SER A 286 -3.18 20.29 6.08
N LEU A 287 -2.44 20.27 4.96
CA LEU A 287 -1.21 19.50 4.79
C LEU A 287 0.07 20.33 5.02
N HIS A 288 -0.04 21.65 5.18
CA HIS A 288 1.09 22.60 5.16
C HIS A 288 2.25 22.24 6.11
N ASN A 289 1.95 21.64 7.27
CA ASN A 289 2.97 21.32 8.28
C ASN A 289 3.69 19.98 8.05
N LEU A 290 3.31 19.20 7.02
CA LEU A 290 3.85 17.87 6.75
C LEU A 290 5.13 17.93 5.90
N SER A 291 6.12 18.72 6.31
CA SER A 291 7.32 19.00 5.51
C SER A 291 8.23 17.78 5.29
N GLN A 292 8.07 16.71 6.07
CA GLN A 292 8.79 15.43 5.92
C GLN A 292 8.02 14.39 5.10
N LEU A 293 6.82 14.72 4.62
CA LEU A 293 5.98 13.79 3.88
C LEU A 293 6.63 13.42 2.56
N ARG A 294 6.82 12.11 2.33
CA ARG A 294 7.38 11.53 1.11
C ARG A 294 6.33 10.89 0.23
N ASN A 295 5.32 10.27 0.84
CA ASN A 295 4.26 9.56 0.12
C ASN A 295 2.89 10.00 0.62
N LEU A 296 2.07 10.47 -0.32
CA LEU A 296 0.69 10.88 -0.07
C LEU A 296 -0.25 10.14 -1.02
N ASN A 297 -1.18 9.36 -0.46
CA ASN A 297 -2.26 8.76 -1.23
C ASN A 297 -3.60 9.43 -0.91
N LEU A 298 -4.15 10.14 -1.89
CA LEU A 298 -5.46 10.80 -1.86
C LEU A 298 -6.42 10.21 -2.91
N SER A 299 -6.09 9.03 -3.47
CA SER A 299 -6.92 8.40 -4.50
C SER A 299 -8.34 8.08 -4.03
N MET A 300 -9.27 7.96 -4.97
CA MET A 300 -10.65 7.56 -4.69
C MET A 300 -11.33 8.46 -3.64
N ASN A 301 -11.14 9.78 -3.78
CA ASN A 301 -11.80 10.82 -2.99
C ASN A 301 -12.77 11.63 -3.88
N ARG A 302 -13.12 12.86 -3.47
CA ARG A 302 -14.09 13.73 -4.15
C ARG A 302 -13.50 15.10 -4.51
N LEU A 303 -12.17 15.22 -4.59
CA LEU A 303 -11.47 16.46 -4.94
C LEU A 303 -11.91 16.92 -6.34
N GLY A 304 -12.35 18.18 -6.47
CA GLY A 304 -12.87 18.74 -7.72
C GLY A 304 -11.93 19.73 -8.39
N ILE A 305 -11.34 20.63 -7.62
CA ILE A 305 -10.41 21.66 -8.06
C ILE A 305 -9.27 21.68 -7.07
N LEU A 306 -8.03 21.77 -7.55
CA LEU A 306 -6.88 22.06 -6.71
C LEU A 306 -6.51 23.55 -6.81
N SER A 307 -5.76 24.01 -5.82
CA SER A 307 -5.25 25.37 -5.68
C SER A 307 -3.77 25.34 -5.31
N TYR A 308 -3.06 26.44 -5.59
CA TYR A 308 -1.65 26.62 -5.25
C TYR A 308 -1.32 26.42 -3.75
N THR A 309 -2.32 26.45 -2.86
CA THR A 309 -2.13 26.24 -1.41
C THR A 309 -2.29 24.79 -0.94
N ASP A 310 -2.90 23.91 -1.75
CA ASP A 310 -3.32 22.58 -1.28
C ASP A 310 -2.16 21.66 -0.88
N PHE A 311 -1.01 21.83 -1.54
CA PHE A 311 0.23 21.07 -1.27
C PHE A 311 1.41 21.98 -0.91
N ASP A 312 1.13 23.21 -0.50
CA ASP A 312 2.19 24.13 -0.06
C ASP A 312 2.95 23.54 1.14
N GLY A 313 4.26 23.78 1.19
CA GLY A 313 5.14 23.23 2.24
C GLY A 313 5.53 21.74 2.11
N LEU A 314 4.95 20.97 1.18
CA LEU A 314 5.27 19.54 0.97
C LEU A 314 6.55 19.32 0.14
N THR A 315 7.63 20.00 0.47
CA THR A 315 8.86 20.03 -0.33
C THR A 315 9.58 18.68 -0.41
N SER A 316 9.34 17.76 0.54
CA SER A 316 9.95 16.42 0.57
C SER A 316 9.14 15.35 -0.18
N LEU A 317 7.99 15.71 -0.76
CA LEU A 317 7.08 14.75 -1.37
C LEU A 317 7.71 14.12 -2.60
N GLU A 318 7.78 12.80 -2.63
CA GLU A 318 8.36 12.00 -3.72
C GLU A 318 7.26 11.30 -4.55
N GLY A 319 6.15 10.94 -3.91
CA GLY A 319 5.03 10.27 -4.56
C GLY A 319 3.68 10.86 -4.16
N LEU A 320 2.87 11.21 -5.16
CA LEU A 320 1.52 11.75 -5.01
C LEU A 320 0.53 10.97 -5.88
N ASP A 321 -0.44 10.34 -5.24
CA ASP A 321 -1.55 9.65 -5.91
C ASP A 321 -2.86 10.41 -5.69
N LEU A 322 -3.40 10.98 -6.77
CA LEU A 322 -4.68 11.70 -6.84
C LEU A 322 -5.68 10.97 -7.76
N SER A 323 -5.42 9.71 -8.08
CA SER A 323 -6.24 8.95 -9.02
C SER A 323 -7.68 8.76 -8.54
N GLY A 324 -8.64 8.65 -9.46
CA GLY A 324 -10.03 8.35 -9.10
C GLY A 324 -10.75 9.45 -8.32
N ASN A 325 -10.33 10.70 -8.49
CA ASN A 325 -11.01 11.89 -7.95
C ASN A 325 -11.98 12.49 -8.99
N ARG A 326 -12.36 13.77 -8.83
CA ARG A 326 -13.26 14.50 -9.73
C ARG A 326 -12.58 15.73 -10.33
N LEU A 327 -11.25 15.72 -10.39
CA LEU A 327 -10.45 16.89 -10.74
C LEU A 327 -10.78 17.40 -12.14
N THR A 328 -11.07 18.70 -12.24
CA THR A 328 -11.23 19.42 -13.51
C THR A 328 -10.11 20.44 -13.75
N GLU A 329 -9.47 20.91 -12.68
CA GLU A 329 -8.44 21.96 -12.69
C GLU A 329 -7.38 21.71 -11.60
N ILE A 330 -6.14 22.11 -11.85
CA ILE A 330 -4.97 21.94 -10.96
C ILE A 330 -4.49 23.28 -10.38
N ASN A 331 -4.45 24.34 -11.20
CA ASN A 331 -4.22 25.74 -10.77
C ASN A 331 -2.91 25.95 -9.98
N GLY A 332 -1.80 25.37 -10.47
CA GLY A 332 -0.48 25.56 -9.88
C GLY A 332 -0.28 24.84 -8.55
N ALA A 333 -1.15 23.88 -8.20
CA ALA A 333 -1.10 23.14 -6.93
C ALA A 333 0.24 22.41 -6.68
N PHE A 334 1.02 22.15 -7.72
CA PHE A 334 2.26 21.37 -7.62
C PHE A 334 3.53 22.23 -7.54
N ASN A 335 3.42 23.56 -7.50
CA ASN A 335 4.58 24.47 -7.56
C ASN A 335 5.64 24.22 -6.47
N SER A 336 5.24 23.77 -5.28
CA SER A 336 6.12 23.49 -4.14
C SER A 336 6.79 22.11 -4.20
N LEU A 337 6.33 21.20 -5.06
CA LEU A 337 6.64 19.76 -5.04
C LEU A 337 7.94 19.42 -5.79
N THR A 338 9.02 20.14 -5.47
CA THR A 338 10.30 20.05 -6.20
C THR A 338 11.01 18.70 -6.11
N ASN A 339 10.65 17.84 -5.15
CA ASN A 339 11.16 16.48 -5.02
C ASN A 339 10.26 15.39 -5.62
N LEU A 340 9.13 15.76 -6.24
CA LEU A 340 8.15 14.80 -6.72
C LEU A 340 8.73 13.97 -7.86
N ARG A 341 8.63 12.66 -7.74
CA ARG A 341 9.11 11.67 -8.72
C ARG A 341 7.97 10.97 -9.43
N ARG A 342 6.84 10.79 -8.76
CA ARG A 342 5.67 10.05 -9.28
C ARG A 342 4.40 10.84 -9.01
N LEU A 343 3.64 11.09 -10.07
CA LEU A 343 2.36 11.78 -10.02
C LEU A 343 1.30 10.97 -10.76
N ASP A 344 0.27 10.54 -10.02
CA ASP A 344 -0.92 9.88 -10.60
C ASP A 344 -2.13 10.83 -10.56
N LEU A 345 -2.61 11.21 -11.73
CA LEU A 345 -3.83 11.99 -11.96
C LEU A 345 -4.87 11.18 -12.75
N SER A 346 -4.70 9.88 -12.87
CA SER A 346 -5.57 9.02 -13.65
C SER A 346 -7.00 8.98 -13.12
N LYS A 347 -7.97 8.59 -13.96
CA LYS A 347 -9.39 8.44 -13.58
C LYS A 347 -9.99 9.71 -12.97
N ASN A 348 -9.62 10.87 -13.51
CA ASN A 348 -10.18 12.18 -13.15
C ASN A 348 -11.09 12.72 -14.26
N ARG A 349 -11.36 14.03 -14.27
CA ARG A 349 -12.26 14.70 -15.23
C ARG A 349 -11.56 15.83 -16.00
N LEU A 350 -10.22 15.80 -16.05
CA LEU A 350 -9.41 16.83 -16.68
C LEU A 350 -9.75 16.90 -18.16
N ARG A 351 -10.05 18.10 -18.65
CA ARG A 351 -10.34 18.38 -20.07
C ARG A 351 -9.15 18.97 -20.80
N HIS A 352 -8.31 19.68 -20.05
CA HIS A 352 -7.09 20.34 -20.51
C HIS A 352 -5.97 20.00 -19.53
N PHE A 353 -4.75 19.99 -20.02
CA PHE A 353 -3.55 19.85 -19.23
C PHE A 353 -2.47 20.76 -19.84
N SER A 354 -1.86 21.60 -19.01
CA SER A 354 -0.76 22.47 -19.40
C SER A 354 0.55 21.93 -18.84
N PHE A 355 1.64 22.06 -19.59
CA PHE A 355 2.98 21.75 -19.09
C PHE A 355 3.38 22.64 -17.92
N ASP A 356 2.89 23.90 -17.86
CA ASP A 356 3.21 24.83 -16.77
C ASP A 356 2.87 24.24 -15.40
N GLU A 357 1.82 23.42 -15.30
CA GLU A 357 1.38 22.74 -14.08
C GLU A 357 2.43 21.78 -13.50
N ILE A 358 3.30 21.24 -14.36
CA ILE A 358 4.34 20.27 -13.98
C ILE A 358 5.76 20.78 -14.25
N SER A 359 5.92 21.96 -14.85
CA SER A 359 7.21 22.61 -15.10
C SER A 359 8.10 22.76 -13.85
N PRO A 360 7.56 22.97 -12.62
CA PRO A 360 8.39 23.04 -11.41
C PRO A 360 8.91 21.68 -10.92
N LEU A 361 8.37 20.57 -11.45
CA LEU A 361 8.61 19.21 -10.96
C LEU A 361 9.90 18.62 -11.57
N THR A 362 11.03 19.23 -11.23
CA THR A 362 12.37 18.92 -11.77
C THR A 362 12.90 17.51 -11.47
N LYS A 363 12.19 16.68 -10.69
CA LYS A 363 12.55 15.27 -10.42
C LYS A 363 11.49 14.27 -10.89
N LEU A 364 10.44 14.75 -11.59
CA LEU A 364 9.32 13.92 -12.00
C LEU A 364 9.76 12.95 -13.08
N THR A 365 9.66 11.65 -12.80
CA THR A 365 10.01 10.58 -13.76
C THR A 365 8.77 9.87 -14.30
N ILE A 366 7.68 9.82 -13.54
CA ILE A 366 6.44 9.12 -13.93
C ILE A 366 5.24 10.05 -13.79
N LEU A 367 4.49 10.20 -14.89
CA LEU A 367 3.24 10.95 -14.97
C LEU A 367 2.12 10.06 -15.53
N ASP A 368 1.07 9.84 -14.75
CA ASP A 368 -0.13 9.14 -15.19
C ASP A 368 -1.33 10.11 -15.30
N LEU A 369 -1.89 10.19 -16.50
CA LEU A 369 -3.05 10.99 -16.88
C LEU A 369 -4.14 10.12 -17.55
N CYS A 370 -4.08 8.80 -17.41
CA CYS A 370 -5.04 7.86 -17.99
C CYS A 370 -6.48 8.15 -17.56
N ASP A 371 -7.45 7.71 -18.35
CA ASP A 371 -8.87 7.73 -17.96
C ASP A 371 -9.36 9.16 -17.57
N ASN A 372 -8.91 10.17 -18.32
CA ASN A 372 -9.37 11.55 -18.20
C ASN A 372 -10.26 11.93 -19.40
N ARG A 373 -10.44 13.23 -19.65
CA ARG A 373 -11.23 13.77 -20.76
C ARG A 373 -10.39 14.72 -21.62
N LEU A 374 -9.06 14.51 -21.64
CA LEU A 374 -8.11 15.36 -22.35
C LEU A 374 -8.35 15.24 -23.85
N HIS A 375 -8.59 16.36 -24.52
CA HIS A 375 -8.79 16.40 -25.98
C HIS A 375 -7.73 17.25 -26.68
N ARG A 376 -7.05 18.11 -25.93
CA ARG A 376 -5.92 18.92 -26.39
C ARG A 376 -5.03 19.31 -25.20
N PHE A 377 -3.76 19.53 -25.47
CA PHE A 377 -2.83 20.20 -24.57
C PHE A 377 -2.80 21.69 -24.87
N SER A 378 -2.54 22.52 -23.87
CA SER A 378 -2.35 23.96 -24.09
C SER A 378 -1.01 24.22 -24.81
N PRO A 379 -0.94 25.14 -25.79
CA PRO A 379 0.31 25.48 -26.48
C PRO A 379 1.27 26.20 -25.52
N LEU A 380 2.58 25.97 -25.68
CA LEU A 380 3.61 26.36 -24.72
C LEU A 380 4.80 27.06 -25.41
N PRO A 381 5.58 27.87 -24.67
CA PRO A 381 6.87 28.36 -25.14
C PRO A 381 7.83 27.20 -25.43
N ALA A 382 8.54 27.25 -26.55
CA ALA A 382 9.29 26.13 -27.10
C ALA A 382 10.49 25.61 -26.27
N MET A 383 10.90 26.28 -25.18
CA MET A 383 12.24 26.11 -24.58
C MET A 383 12.29 25.47 -23.19
N SER A 384 11.22 24.84 -22.72
CA SER A 384 11.20 24.14 -21.42
C SER A 384 11.19 22.63 -21.58
N THR A 385 11.99 21.91 -20.78
CA THR A 385 12.11 20.45 -20.82
C THR A 385 11.84 19.85 -19.44
N LEU A 386 11.36 18.60 -19.41
CA LEU A 386 11.11 17.85 -18.17
C LEU A 386 11.79 16.48 -18.19
N PRO A 387 12.26 15.98 -17.03
CA PRO A 387 12.96 14.70 -16.91
C PRO A 387 12.00 13.50 -16.81
N VAL A 388 10.84 13.57 -17.46
CA VAL A 388 9.83 12.51 -17.39
C VAL A 388 10.24 11.35 -18.28
N GLU A 389 10.39 10.18 -17.66
CA GLU A 389 10.77 8.93 -18.31
C GLU A 389 9.54 8.19 -18.83
N ARG A 390 8.38 8.28 -18.15
CA ARG A 390 7.17 7.56 -18.53
C ARG A 390 5.91 8.42 -18.42
N VAL A 391 5.15 8.45 -19.51
CA VAL A 391 3.90 9.20 -19.61
C VAL A 391 2.76 8.27 -20.01
N PHE A 392 1.70 8.23 -19.22
CA PHE A 392 0.50 7.46 -19.54
C PHE A 392 -0.69 8.39 -19.80
N LEU A 393 -1.28 8.28 -20.99
CA LEU A 393 -2.36 9.12 -21.52
C LEU A 393 -3.52 8.28 -22.06
N ALA A 394 -3.55 6.99 -21.74
CA ALA A 394 -4.54 6.06 -22.27
C ALA A 394 -5.97 6.47 -21.91
N ARG A 395 -6.95 6.10 -22.74
CA ARG A 395 -8.38 6.32 -22.47
C ARG A 395 -8.70 7.80 -22.22
N ASN A 396 -8.21 8.67 -23.11
CA ASN A 396 -8.55 10.09 -23.17
C ASN A 396 -9.33 10.39 -24.48
N LYS A 397 -9.36 11.64 -24.91
CA LYS A 397 -10.06 12.10 -26.12
C LYS A 397 -9.12 12.81 -27.10
N LEU A 398 -7.82 12.51 -27.06
CA LEU A 398 -6.80 13.22 -27.83
C LEU A 398 -6.99 12.95 -29.32
N SER A 399 -7.10 14.02 -30.13
CA SER A 399 -7.13 13.92 -31.60
C SER A 399 -5.78 14.30 -32.24
N SER A 400 -4.90 14.94 -31.47
CA SER A 400 -3.52 15.26 -31.82
C SER A 400 -2.69 15.39 -30.55
N LEU A 401 -1.39 15.07 -30.64
CA LEU A 401 -0.42 15.24 -29.55
C LEU A 401 0.15 16.66 -29.49
N GLY A 402 -0.02 17.45 -30.55
CA GLY A 402 0.54 18.80 -30.65
C GLY A 402 2.06 18.79 -30.50
N GLN A 403 2.61 19.66 -29.64
CA GLN A 403 4.04 19.68 -29.30
C GLN A 403 4.31 19.10 -27.90
N PHE A 404 3.30 18.53 -27.24
CA PHE A 404 3.37 18.16 -25.82
C PHE A 404 4.52 17.18 -25.52
N LEU A 405 4.69 16.15 -26.36
CA LEU A 405 5.75 15.17 -26.16
C LEU A 405 7.16 15.73 -26.38
N ARG A 406 7.32 16.82 -27.14
CA ARG A 406 8.63 17.43 -27.41
C ARG A 406 9.31 17.98 -26.16
N HIS A 407 8.54 18.21 -25.09
CA HIS A 407 9.07 18.69 -23.82
C HIS A 407 9.68 17.57 -22.96
N PHE A 408 9.49 16.29 -23.29
CA PHE A 408 10.03 15.15 -22.53
C PHE A 408 11.28 14.58 -23.21
N THR A 409 12.46 15.15 -22.92
CA THR A 409 13.71 14.83 -23.61
C THR A 409 14.39 13.52 -23.17
N VAL A 410 13.87 12.87 -22.13
CA VAL A 410 14.37 11.59 -21.59
C VAL A 410 13.30 10.51 -21.53
N LEU A 411 12.19 10.71 -22.25
CA LEU A 411 11.06 9.79 -22.32
C LEU A 411 11.52 8.41 -22.81
N GLU A 412 11.27 7.38 -22.02
CA GLU A 412 11.50 5.97 -22.33
C GLU A 412 10.24 5.34 -22.92
N ALA A 413 9.08 5.62 -22.33
CA ALA A 413 7.82 4.98 -22.72
C ALA A 413 6.64 5.95 -22.69
N VAL A 414 5.76 5.82 -23.69
CA VAL A 414 4.49 6.55 -23.73
C VAL A 414 3.32 5.65 -24.08
N ASP A 415 2.24 5.77 -23.32
CA ASP A 415 0.97 5.11 -23.63
C ASP A 415 -0.07 6.15 -24.06
N ILE A 416 -0.41 6.17 -25.34
CA ILE A 416 -1.46 7.02 -25.92
C ILE A 416 -2.65 6.19 -26.43
N SER A 417 -2.78 4.94 -25.96
CA SER A 417 -3.83 4.02 -26.38
C SER A 417 -5.25 4.53 -26.07
N PHE A 418 -6.23 4.04 -26.82
CA PHE A 418 -7.65 4.34 -26.66
C PHE A 418 -7.94 5.85 -26.63
N ASN A 419 -7.39 6.57 -27.59
CA ASN A 419 -7.67 7.98 -27.86
C ASN A 419 -8.42 8.13 -29.21
N HIS A 420 -8.40 9.33 -29.79
CA HIS A 420 -9.01 9.64 -31.09
C HIS A 420 -7.96 10.07 -32.13
N LEU A 421 -6.72 9.57 -31.99
CA LEU A 421 -5.64 9.88 -32.90
C LEU A 421 -5.90 9.21 -34.25
N ARG A 422 -5.89 10.00 -35.32
CA ARG A 422 -6.00 9.51 -36.70
C ARG A 422 -4.65 9.45 -37.41
N ILE A 423 -3.74 10.33 -37.02
CA ILE A 423 -2.40 10.42 -37.57
C ILE A 423 -1.38 10.54 -36.44
N LEU A 424 -0.21 10.00 -36.69
CA LEU A 424 1.00 10.17 -35.90
C LEU A 424 2.03 10.93 -36.72
N LYS A 425 2.98 11.55 -36.02
CA LYS A 425 4.15 12.17 -36.61
C LYS A 425 5.38 11.59 -35.94
N ALA A 426 6.35 11.12 -36.72
CA ALA A 426 7.58 10.54 -36.16
C ALA A 426 8.33 11.56 -35.29
N GLU A 427 8.32 12.83 -35.69
CA GLU A 427 8.90 13.96 -34.93
C GLU A 427 8.37 14.12 -33.51
N ASP A 428 7.18 13.62 -33.18
CA ASP A 428 6.65 13.69 -31.80
C ASP A 428 7.34 12.69 -30.87
N PHE A 429 7.99 11.66 -31.42
CA PHE A 429 8.64 10.57 -30.69
C PHE A 429 10.17 10.64 -30.80
N THR A 430 10.71 11.08 -31.93
CA THR A 430 12.16 11.12 -32.18
C THR A 430 12.89 12.22 -31.41
N MET A 431 12.18 13.14 -30.77
CA MET A 431 12.78 14.17 -29.89
C MET A 431 13.40 13.59 -28.61
N SER A 432 12.95 12.42 -28.15
CA SER A 432 13.57 11.71 -27.03
C SER A 432 14.45 10.57 -27.57
N PRO A 433 15.77 10.61 -27.39
CA PRO A 433 16.65 9.52 -27.84
C PRO A 433 16.51 8.25 -26.99
N ARG A 434 15.77 8.30 -25.87
CA ARG A 434 15.59 7.16 -24.96
C ARG A 434 14.30 6.39 -25.20
N ILE A 435 13.42 6.89 -26.06
CA ILE A 435 12.11 6.27 -26.23
C ILE A 435 12.30 4.89 -26.88
N ASP A 436 11.78 3.85 -26.24
CA ASP A 436 11.85 2.48 -26.73
C ASP A 436 10.46 1.84 -26.86
N TYR A 437 9.42 2.48 -26.34
CA TYR A 437 8.07 1.94 -26.31
C TYR A 437 6.98 3.01 -26.50
N VAL A 438 6.06 2.75 -27.43
CA VAL A 438 4.87 3.56 -27.71
C VAL A 438 3.66 2.64 -27.83
N SER A 439 2.65 2.81 -26.98
CA SER A 439 1.35 2.13 -27.18
C SER A 439 0.35 3.06 -27.85
N VAL A 440 -0.16 2.65 -29.01
CA VAL A 440 -1.17 3.39 -29.80
C VAL A 440 -2.48 2.61 -29.96
N ALA A 441 -2.61 1.46 -29.30
CA ALA A 441 -3.74 0.54 -29.42
C ALA A 441 -5.10 1.23 -29.29
N GLY A 442 -6.07 0.83 -30.11
CA GLY A 442 -7.45 1.33 -29.99
C GLY A 442 -7.66 2.78 -30.45
N ASN A 443 -6.68 3.41 -31.10
CA ASN A 443 -6.87 4.66 -31.83
C ASN A 443 -7.39 4.41 -33.26
N PRO A 444 -8.21 5.31 -33.83
CA PRO A 444 -8.68 5.23 -35.21
C PRO A 444 -7.63 5.71 -36.22
N LEU A 445 -6.43 5.11 -36.18
CA LEU A 445 -5.28 5.49 -37.00
C LEU A 445 -5.52 5.18 -38.48
N LEU A 446 -5.09 6.08 -39.36
CA LEU A 446 -5.13 5.89 -40.81
C LEU A 446 -4.09 4.84 -41.25
N CYS A 447 -4.44 4.16 -42.34
CA CYS A 447 -3.65 3.13 -43.01
C CYS A 447 -3.31 3.59 -44.44
N ASP A 448 -2.69 4.75 -44.58
CA ASP A 448 -2.18 5.27 -45.86
C ASP A 448 -0.66 5.17 -45.94
N GLU A 449 -0.10 5.42 -47.13
CA GLU A 449 1.35 5.34 -47.35
C GLU A 449 2.13 6.29 -46.42
N GLU A 450 1.59 7.47 -46.12
CA GLU A 450 2.23 8.45 -45.23
C GLU A 450 2.33 7.93 -43.79
N GLN A 451 1.27 7.34 -43.23
CA GLN A 451 1.31 6.76 -41.89
C GLN A 451 2.19 5.50 -41.82
N MET A 452 2.24 4.70 -42.88
CA MET A 452 3.14 3.54 -42.95
C MET A 452 4.62 3.95 -42.91
N LEU A 453 4.98 5.09 -43.52
CA LEU A 453 6.32 5.66 -43.40
C LEU A 453 6.65 6.06 -41.95
N VAL A 454 5.69 6.62 -41.21
CA VAL A 454 5.89 6.97 -39.79
C VAL A 454 6.20 5.72 -38.97
N TYR A 455 5.45 4.62 -39.13
CA TYR A 455 5.74 3.39 -38.38
C TYR A 455 7.10 2.79 -38.77
N HIS A 456 7.47 2.83 -40.05
CA HIS A 456 8.79 2.40 -40.49
C HIS A 456 9.91 3.26 -39.88
N GLU A 457 9.73 4.57 -39.78
CA GLU A 457 10.70 5.46 -39.12
C GLU A 457 10.88 5.10 -37.64
N LEU A 458 9.76 4.85 -36.93
CA LEU A 458 9.80 4.39 -35.54
C LEU A 458 10.50 3.03 -35.40
N ASP A 459 10.27 2.08 -36.32
CA ASP A 459 10.96 0.80 -36.36
C ASP A 459 12.47 0.97 -36.58
N THR A 460 12.88 1.83 -37.51
CA THR A 460 14.30 2.11 -37.74
C THR A 460 14.98 2.80 -36.56
N ALA A 461 14.21 3.53 -35.76
CA ALA A 461 14.67 4.10 -34.49
C ALA A 461 14.65 3.09 -33.33
N ASN A 462 14.31 1.81 -33.59
CA ASN A 462 14.21 0.74 -32.60
C ASN A 462 13.17 1.01 -31.49
N ILE A 463 12.06 1.67 -31.87
CA ILE A 463 10.94 1.98 -30.98
C ILE A 463 9.86 0.89 -31.15
N GLU A 464 9.53 0.18 -30.07
CA GLU A 464 8.46 -0.81 -30.05
C GLU A 464 7.10 -0.10 -30.09
N VAL A 465 6.35 -0.27 -31.19
CA VAL A 465 4.99 0.30 -31.34
C VAL A 465 3.93 -0.79 -31.17
N ASP A 466 3.21 -0.73 -30.05
CA ASP A 466 2.08 -1.61 -29.73
C ASP A 466 0.75 -1.05 -30.26
N GLY A 467 -0.11 -1.94 -30.78
CA GLY A 467 -1.45 -1.59 -31.22
C GLY A 467 -1.54 -0.91 -32.59
N ARG A 468 -0.63 -1.24 -33.52
CA ARG A 468 -0.67 -0.77 -34.91
C ARG A 468 -2.02 -1.09 -35.56
N PRO A 469 -2.52 -0.24 -36.47
CA PRO A 469 -3.73 -0.55 -37.21
C PRO A 469 -3.51 -1.78 -38.11
N THR A 470 -4.50 -2.66 -38.20
CA THR A 470 -4.51 -3.76 -39.17
C THR A 470 -5.03 -3.20 -40.49
N CYS A 471 -4.10 -2.96 -41.42
CA CYS A 471 -4.46 -2.50 -42.76
C CYS A 471 -4.78 -3.72 -43.62
N ASP A 472 -6.06 -4.03 -43.80
CA ASP A 472 -6.48 -5.05 -44.76
C ASP A 472 -6.20 -4.53 -46.19
N ASP A 473 -5.64 -5.40 -47.05
CA ASP A 473 -5.24 -5.17 -48.44
C ASP A 473 -6.44 -4.89 -49.38
N VAL A 474 -7.31 -3.93 -49.06
CA VAL A 474 -8.47 -3.56 -49.88
C VAL A 474 -8.40 -2.07 -50.21
N GLY A 475 -7.65 -1.75 -51.26
CA GLY A 475 -7.96 -0.56 -52.07
C GLY A 475 -6.84 0.36 -52.53
N TYR A 476 -5.57 0.12 -52.20
CA TYR A 476 -4.45 0.89 -52.77
C TYR A 476 -3.57 0.01 -53.65
N SER A 477 -4.03 -0.23 -54.88
CA SER A 477 -3.15 -0.69 -55.95
C SER A 477 -2.34 0.49 -56.48
N ALA A 478 -1.01 0.34 -56.44
CA ALA A 478 0.05 1.17 -57.04
C ALA A 478 0.26 2.54 -56.34
N ALA A 479 1.34 2.73 -55.58
CA ALA A 479 2.70 2.67 -56.09
C ALA A 479 3.76 2.55 -54.97
N CYS A 480 4.02 1.33 -54.49
CA CYS A 480 5.36 0.95 -54.01
C CYS A 480 5.56 -0.58 -53.98
N LYS A 481 5.35 -1.24 -55.12
CA LYS A 481 6.01 -2.53 -55.38
C LYS A 481 7.39 -2.23 -55.98
N ASN A 482 8.42 -2.79 -55.34
CA ASN A 482 9.85 -2.77 -55.66
C ASN A 482 10.71 -1.68 -55.00
N ARG A 483 10.97 -1.85 -53.69
CA ARG A 483 12.36 -1.98 -53.23
C ARG A 483 12.47 -3.21 -52.32
N SER A 484 13.16 -4.21 -52.83
CA SER A 484 13.64 -5.36 -52.05
C SER A 484 14.47 -4.86 -50.87
N PHE A 485 14.02 -5.12 -49.64
CA PHE A 485 14.87 -5.09 -48.46
C PHE A 485 14.84 -6.45 -47.78
N SER A 486 16.05 -6.92 -47.49
CA SER A 486 16.41 -8.26 -47.05
C SER A 486 15.68 -8.69 -45.77
N THR A 487 14.87 -9.74 -45.87
CA THR A 487 14.48 -10.57 -44.74
C THR A 487 15.66 -11.44 -44.29
N LYS A 488 16.42 -10.96 -43.30
CA LYS A 488 17.23 -11.84 -42.45
C LYS A 488 16.86 -11.54 -41.00
N GLY A 489 16.05 -12.43 -40.42
CA GLY A 489 15.73 -12.40 -38.99
C GLY A 489 14.26 -12.65 -38.60
N LEU A 490 13.44 -13.30 -39.43
CA LEU A 490 12.12 -13.78 -38.98
C LEU A 490 12.24 -15.21 -38.45
N SER A 491 12.22 -15.35 -37.13
CA SER A 491 11.88 -16.60 -36.45
C SER A 491 10.46 -16.48 -35.91
N ASN A 492 9.57 -17.27 -36.52
CA ASN A 492 8.19 -17.57 -36.14
C ASN A 492 7.89 -17.52 -34.63
N SER A 493 6.86 -16.77 -34.24
CA SER A 493 5.75 -17.31 -33.44
C SER A 493 4.64 -16.27 -33.25
N VAL A 494 3.62 -16.34 -34.10
CA VAL A 494 2.31 -15.77 -33.81
C VAL A 494 1.70 -16.57 -32.66
N LYS A 495 1.46 -15.93 -31.51
CA LYS A 495 0.51 -16.42 -30.51
C LYS A 495 -0.47 -15.30 -30.19
N VAL A 496 -1.63 -15.37 -30.83
CA VAL A 496 -2.84 -14.70 -30.36
C VAL A 496 -3.13 -15.21 -28.94
N ARG A 497 -3.10 -14.32 -27.95
CA ARG A 497 -3.57 -14.63 -26.59
C ARG A 497 -4.71 -13.68 -26.24
N VAL A 498 -5.91 -14.24 -26.22
CA VAL A 498 -7.11 -13.65 -25.61
C VAL A 498 -6.82 -13.42 -24.11
N ILE A 499 -6.89 -12.18 -23.65
CA ILE A 499 -6.72 -11.83 -22.24
C ILE A 499 -8.09 -11.84 -21.56
N ASN A 500 -8.24 -12.72 -20.58
CA ASN A 500 -9.44 -12.91 -19.77
C ASN A 500 -9.39 -11.96 -18.55
N TRP A 501 -10.40 -11.10 -18.40
CA TRP A 501 -10.53 -10.14 -17.30
C TRP A 501 -11.27 -10.79 -16.12
N LYS A 502 -10.55 -11.20 -15.06
CA LYS A 502 -10.99 -11.32 -13.64
C LYS A 502 -10.06 -12.25 -12.85
N LYS A 503 -9.29 -11.70 -11.92
CA LYS A 503 -9.30 -12.03 -10.49
C LYS A 503 -8.29 -11.17 -9.74
#